data_AF-A0A933PBV5-F1
#
_entry.id   AF-A0A933PBV5-F1
#
_cell.length_a   1.000
_cell.length_b   1.000
_cell.length_c   1.000
_cell.angle_alpha   90.00
_cell.angle_beta   90.00
_cell.angle_gamma   90.00
#
_symmetry.space_group_name_H-M   'P 1'
#
loop_
_entity.id
_entity.type
_entity.pdbx_description
1 polymer ?
#
loop_
_entity_poly.entity_id
_entity_poly.type
_entity_poly.pdbx_seq_one_letter_code
_entity_poly.pdbx_strand_id
1 'polypeptide(L)'
;RRGTEGDWALVAHEAAAARAASVLAPPDGGGPAAWRLAGTGARRAGTDAVSPLDLPVLDVAVAAEDLLTTSLGTCVAACPGTGCGWVFADPRRRRRWCSMAVCGNRAKARAYAERKRA
;
A
#
# COMPACT_ATOMS: atom_id res chain seq x y z
N ARG A 1 6.28 -8.29 11.38
CA ARG A 1 5.56 -9.49 11.85
C ARG A 1 4.76 -9.98 10.65
N ARG A 2 4.69 -11.29 10.38
CA ARG A 2 3.74 -11.80 9.37
C ARG A 2 2.33 -11.63 9.98
N GLY A 3 1.35 -11.23 9.17
CA GLY A 3 -0.02 -10.97 9.64
C GLY A 3 -0.65 -12.20 10.30
N THR A 4 -1.62 -11.96 11.18
CA THR A 4 -2.49 -12.98 11.78
C THR A 4 -3.47 -13.52 10.75
N GLU A 5 -4.10 -14.66 11.02
CA GLU A 5 -5.16 -15.21 10.15
C GLU A 5 -6.30 -14.22 9.91
N GLY A 6 -6.70 -13.47 10.96
CA GLY A 6 -7.69 -12.40 10.84
C GLY A 6 -7.25 -11.27 9.92
N ASP A 7 -5.96 -10.89 9.95
CA ASP A 7 -5.42 -9.87 9.04
C ASP A 7 -5.52 -10.33 7.58
N TRP A 8 -5.19 -11.60 7.31
CA TRP A 8 -5.29 -12.18 5.97
C TRP A 8 -6.75 -12.27 5.49
N ALA A 9 -7.67 -12.69 6.36
CA ALA A 9 -9.08 -12.76 6.04
C ALA A 9 -9.68 -11.40 5.71
N LEU A 10 -9.33 -10.37 6.48
CA LEU A 10 -9.77 -8.99 6.22
C LEU A 10 -9.27 -8.50 4.86
N VAL A 11 -7.98 -8.66 4.58
CA VAL A 11 -7.41 -8.23 3.30
C VAL A 11 -8.04 -8.99 2.13
N ALA A 12 -8.28 -10.29 2.28
CA ALA A 12 -8.93 -11.10 1.25
C ALA A 12 -10.37 -10.61 0.97
N HIS A 13 -11.13 -10.28 2.01
CA HIS A 13 -12.48 -9.74 1.89
C HIS A 13 -12.50 -8.41 1.12
N GLU A 14 -11.67 -7.45 1.53
CA GLU A 14 -11.62 -6.13 0.91
C GLU A 14 -11.08 -6.18 -0.52
N ALA A 15 -10.07 -7.00 -0.78
CA ALA A 15 -9.54 -7.19 -2.13
C ALA A 15 -10.60 -7.80 -3.07
N ALA A 16 -11.37 -8.79 -2.60
CA ALA A 16 -12.45 -9.38 -3.37
C ALA A 16 -13.54 -8.34 -3.71
N ALA A 17 -13.94 -7.50 -2.74
CA ALA A 17 -14.87 -6.41 -2.97
C ALA A 17 -14.33 -5.41 -4.01
N ALA A 18 -13.06 -5.02 -3.90
CA ALA A 18 -12.42 -4.11 -4.84
C ALA A 18 -12.33 -4.68 -6.25
N ARG A 19 -12.05 -5.98 -6.41
CA ARG A 19 -12.04 -6.64 -7.73
C ARG A 19 -13.43 -6.78 -8.32
N ALA A 20 -14.46 -7.04 -7.50
CA ALA A 20 -15.86 -7.03 -7.94
C ALA A 20 -16.25 -5.64 -8.49
N ALA A 21 -15.82 -4.58 -7.80
CA ALA A 21 -16.02 -3.18 -8.16
C ALA A 21 -15.13 -2.66 -9.31
N SER A 22 -14.08 -3.40 -9.70
CA SER A 22 -13.15 -2.97 -10.74
C SER A 22 -13.65 -3.31 -12.14
N VAL A 23 -13.05 -2.78 -13.19
CA VAL A 23 -13.19 -3.21 -14.59
C VAL A 23 -11.81 -3.42 -15.18
N LEU A 24 -11.68 -4.40 -16.09
CA LEU A 24 -10.43 -4.60 -16.82
C LEU A 24 -10.36 -3.53 -17.92
N ALA A 25 -9.44 -2.58 -17.77
CA ALA A 25 -9.21 -1.53 -18.74
C ALA A 25 -8.14 -1.97 -19.76
N PRO A 26 -8.35 -1.68 -21.05
CA PRO A 26 -7.31 -1.91 -22.06
C PRO A 26 -6.07 -1.05 -21.75
N PRO A 27 -4.88 -1.45 -22.23
CA PRO A 27 -3.66 -0.70 -21.98
C PRO A 27 -3.68 0.65 -22.69
N ASP A 28 -3.36 1.70 -21.94
CA ASP A 28 -3.04 3.01 -22.49
C ASP A 28 -1.56 2.99 -22.89
N GLY A 29 -1.26 2.78 -24.18
CA GLY A 29 0.11 2.93 -24.71
C GLY A 29 1.06 1.73 -24.58
N GLY A 30 0.66 0.55 -25.08
CA GLY A 30 1.57 -0.59 -25.29
C GLY A 30 1.96 -1.39 -24.04
N GLY A 31 1.43 -1.03 -22.86
CA GLY A 31 1.53 -1.81 -21.63
C GLY A 31 0.57 -3.01 -21.57
N PRO A 32 0.54 -3.75 -20.45
CA PRO A 32 -0.51 -4.74 -20.19
C PRO A 32 -1.83 -4.08 -19.78
N ALA A 33 -2.94 -4.81 -19.96
CA ALA A 33 -4.24 -4.42 -19.41
C ALA A 33 -4.17 -4.30 -17.87
N ALA A 34 -4.98 -3.41 -17.30
CA ALA A 34 -4.97 -3.13 -15.87
C ALA A 34 -6.38 -3.10 -15.29
N TRP A 35 -6.52 -3.59 -14.06
CA TRP A 35 -7.75 -3.42 -13.29
C TRP A 35 -7.88 -1.97 -12.83
N ARG A 36 -9.05 -1.36 -13.03
CA ARG A 36 -9.36 -0.01 -12.55
C ARG A 36 -10.67 -0.03 -11.78
N LEU A 37 -10.72 0.62 -10.63
CA LEU A 37 -11.99 0.81 -9.93
C LEU A 37 -12.97 1.54 -10.85
N ALA A 38 -14.18 0.99 -10.96
CA ALA A 38 -15.26 1.68 -11.62
C ALA A 38 -15.56 2.94 -10.80
N GLY A 39 -15.39 4.13 -11.39
CA GLY A 39 -15.64 5.40 -10.70
C GLY A 39 -17.09 5.51 -10.19
N THR A 40 -17.40 6.59 -9.48
CA THR A 40 -18.76 6.85 -9.00
C THR A 40 -19.79 6.73 -10.13
N GLY A 41 -20.73 5.78 -10.01
CA GLY A 41 -21.79 5.55 -10.99
C GLY A 41 -21.43 4.66 -12.18
N ALA A 42 -20.18 4.20 -12.30
CA ALA A 42 -19.82 3.18 -13.28
C ALA A 42 -20.31 1.82 -12.79
N ARG A 43 -21.49 1.40 -13.27
CA ARG A 43 -22.02 0.06 -13.00
C ARG A 43 -21.31 -0.98 -13.86
N ARG A 44 -20.87 -2.06 -13.24
CA ARG A 44 -20.79 -3.34 -13.95
C ARG A 44 -22.20 -3.85 -14.18
N ALA A 45 -22.46 -4.43 -15.36
CA ALA A 45 -23.72 -5.13 -15.59
C ALA A 45 -23.85 -6.25 -14.55
N GLY A 46 -24.85 -6.14 -13.65
CA GLY A 46 -25.13 -7.14 -12.63
C GLY A 46 -24.50 -6.93 -11.25
N THR A 47 -23.93 -5.77 -10.92
CA THR A 47 -23.48 -5.44 -9.55
C THR A 47 -24.24 -4.26 -8.97
N ASP A 48 -24.41 -4.25 -7.64
CA ASP A 48 -24.88 -3.07 -6.92
C ASP A 48 -23.94 -1.89 -7.14
N ALA A 49 -24.50 -0.68 -7.11
CA ALA A 49 -23.69 0.53 -7.19
C ALA A 49 -22.84 0.65 -5.91
N VAL A 50 -21.53 0.73 -6.08
CA VAL A 50 -20.59 0.99 -4.97
C VAL A 50 -20.87 2.38 -4.40
N SER A 51 -20.95 2.49 -3.07
CA SER A 51 -21.08 3.79 -2.43
C SER A 51 -19.83 4.62 -2.70
N PRO A 52 -19.95 5.92 -3.04
CA PRO A 52 -18.80 6.81 -3.15
C PRO A 52 -17.93 6.83 -1.88
N LEU A 53 -18.51 6.52 -0.72
CA LEU A 53 -17.82 6.47 0.56
C LEU A 53 -16.94 5.22 0.73
N ASP A 54 -17.17 4.16 -0.06
CA ASP A 54 -16.38 2.93 -0.01
C ASP A 54 -15.12 3.03 -0.87
N LEU A 55 -15.11 3.95 -1.85
CA LEU A 55 -14.00 4.09 -2.81
C LEU A 55 -12.61 4.20 -2.16
N PRO A 56 -12.39 4.95 -1.07
CA PRO A 56 -11.08 5.00 -0.42
C PRO A 56 -10.64 3.65 0.13
N VAL A 57 -11.55 2.85 0.69
CA VAL A 57 -11.25 1.51 1.21
C VAL A 57 -10.92 0.56 0.06
N LEU A 58 -11.72 0.60 -1.00
CA LEU A 58 -11.47 -0.23 -2.19
C LEU A 58 -10.14 0.11 -2.87
N ASP A 59 -9.76 1.38 -2.93
CA ASP A 59 -8.48 1.81 -3.50
C ASP A 59 -7.29 1.30 -2.68
N VAL A 60 -7.40 1.39 -1.35
CA VAL A 60 -6.42 0.80 -0.42
C VAL A 60 -6.36 -0.72 -0.58
N ALA A 61 -7.50 -1.38 -0.78
CA ALA A 61 -7.57 -2.82 -0.95
C ALA A 61 -6.88 -3.29 -2.25
N VAL A 62 -7.06 -2.56 -3.37
CA VAL A 62 -6.30 -2.82 -4.61
C VAL A 62 -4.80 -2.67 -4.35
N ALA A 63 -4.37 -1.58 -3.71
CA ALA A 63 -2.96 -1.36 -3.41
C ALA A 63 -2.38 -2.43 -2.48
N ALA A 64 -3.15 -2.91 -1.50
CA ALA A 64 -2.76 -3.98 -0.60
C ALA A 64 -2.65 -5.32 -1.32
N GLU A 65 -3.60 -5.66 -2.19
CA GLU A 65 -3.55 -6.86 -3.01
C GLU A 65 -2.32 -6.84 -3.92
N ASP A 66 -2.09 -5.75 -4.66
CA ASP A 66 -0.93 -5.60 -5.54
C ASP A 66 0.38 -5.73 -4.74
N LEU A 67 0.45 -5.14 -3.55
CA LEU A 67 1.60 -5.28 -2.65
C LEU A 67 1.84 -6.73 -2.24
N LEU A 68 0.78 -7.47 -1.90
CA LEU A 68 0.89 -8.82 -1.32
C LEU A 68 1.02 -9.93 -2.37
N THR A 69 0.53 -9.70 -3.58
CA THR A 69 0.48 -10.72 -4.65
C THR A 69 1.56 -10.54 -5.71
N THR A 70 2.24 -9.39 -5.74
CA THR A 70 3.33 -9.13 -6.71
C THR A 70 4.71 -9.19 -6.06
N SER A 71 5.76 -9.04 -6.87
CA SER A 71 7.14 -8.93 -6.40
C SER A 71 7.38 -7.73 -5.48
N LEU A 72 6.48 -6.74 -5.45
CA LEU A 72 6.57 -5.59 -4.56
C LEU A 72 6.66 -6.02 -3.09
N GLY A 73 5.86 -7.01 -2.67
CA GLY A 73 5.86 -7.52 -1.30
C GLY A 73 7.21 -8.06 -0.83
N THR A 74 8.06 -8.51 -1.77
CA THR A 74 9.40 -9.01 -1.44
C THR A 74 10.40 -7.89 -1.14
N CYS A 75 10.12 -6.67 -1.60
CA CYS A 75 11.04 -5.54 -1.51
C CYS A 75 10.51 -4.39 -0.63
N VAL A 76 9.44 -4.56 0.12
CA VAL A 76 8.98 -3.55 1.09
C VAL A 76 9.73 -3.66 2.42
N ALA A 77 10.04 -2.51 3.01
CA ALA A 77 10.63 -2.38 4.32
C ALA A 77 9.81 -1.43 5.20
N ALA A 78 9.77 -1.71 6.51
CA ALA A 78 9.18 -0.83 7.50
C ALA A 78 10.22 0.18 8.01
N CYS A 79 9.80 1.43 8.19
CA CYS A 79 10.66 2.47 8.72
C CYS A 79 10.97 2.22 10.20
N PRO A 80 12.26 2.17 10.60
CA PRO A 80 12.63 1.97 12.00
C PRO A 80 12.47 3.25 12.85
N GLY A 81 11.84 4.29 12.31
CA GLY A 81 11.67 5.57 13.01
C GLY A 81 10.70 5.43 14.16
N THR A 82 11.10 5.89 15.35
CA THR A 82 10.23 5.91 16.53
C THR A 82 8.92 6.64 16.20
N GLY A 83 7.78 5.95 16.35
CA GLY A 83 6.45 6.50 16.03
C GLY A 83 6.19 6.74 14.54
N CYS A 84 6.99 6.19 13.62
CA CYS A 84 6.80 6.40 12.18
C CYS A 84 5.72 5.48 11.61
N GLY A 85 5.87 4.16 11.70
CA GLY A 85 4.88 3.20 11.18
C GLY A 85 4.79 3.10 9.65
N TRP A 86 5.45 3.97 8.89
CA TRP A 86 5.44 3.95 7.43
C TRP A 86 6.20 2.75 6.85
N VAL A 87 5.71 2.24 5.72
CA VAL A 87 6.40 1.28 4.85
C VAL A 87 6.88 1.94 3.56
N PHE A 88 7.91 1.38 2.93
CA PHE A 88 8.46 1.89 1.67
C PHE A 88 9.04 0.78 0.81
N ALA A 89 9.02 0.95 -0.51
CA ALA A 89 9.70 0.07 -1.44
C ALA A 89 11.23 0.29 -1.39
N ASP A 90 11.97 -0.81 -1.24
CA ASP A 90 13.43 -0.85 -1.26
C ASP A 90 13.96 -2.05 -2.09
N PRO A 91 13.73 -2.06 -3.42
CA PRO A 91 14.16 -3.16 -4.30
C PRO A 91 15.67 -3.40 -4.27
N ARG A 92 16.47 -2.33 -4.07
CA ARG A 92 17.93 -2.40 -4.05
C ARG A 92 18.52 -2.59 -2.66
N ARG A 93 17.69 -2.67 -1.61
CA ARG A 93 18.12 -2.74 -0.20
C ARG A 93 19.09 -1.62 0.20
N ARG A 94 18.87 -0.39 -0.32
CA ARG A 94 19.73 0.79 -0.11
C ARG A 94 19.12 1.83 0.81
N ARG A 95 17.82 1.78 1.07
CA ARG A 95 17.14 2.78 1.91
C ARG A 95 16.87 2.22 3.30
N ARG A 96 17.32 2.95 4.32
CA ARG A 96 17.03 2.60 5.73
C ARG A 96 15.76 3.23 6.27
N TRP A 97 15.36 4.38 5.74
CA TRP A 97 14.27 5.20 6.28
C TRP A 97 13.25 5.55 5.19
N CYS A 98 11.97 5.67 5.56
CA CYS A 98 10.89 6.06 4.64
C CYS A 98 11.16 7.42 3.97
N SER A 99 11.85 8.32 4.65
CA SER A 99 12.33 9.59 4.11
C SER A 99 13.60 10.00 4.84
N MET A 100 14.62 10.39 4.08
CA MET A 100 15.86 10.92 4.65
C MET A 100 15.62 12.24 5.37
N ALA A 101 14.76 13.11 4.80
CA ALA A 101 14.44 14.42 5.36
C ALA A 101 13.65 14.34 6.68
N VAL A 102 12.82 13.31 6.85
CA VAL A 102 11.97 13.15 8.04
C VAL A 102 12.64 12.21 9.05
N CYS A 103 12.62 10.90 8.76
CA CYS A 103 13.10 9.88 9.71
C CYS A 103 14.62 9.81 9.79
N GLY A 104 15.32 10.01 8.67
CA GLY A 104 16.79 10.06 8.66
C GLY A 104 17.34 11.21 9.50
N ASN A 105 16.78 12.41 9.37
CA ASN A 105 17.17 13.57 10.16
C ASN A 105 16.82 13.43 11.65
N ARG A 106 15.62 12.93 11.98
CA ARG A 106 15.26 12.63 13.39
C ARG A 106 16.24 11.65 14.03
N ALA A 107 16.62 10.59 13.32
CA ALA A 107 17.59 9.63 13.81
C ALA A 107 18.98 10.26 14.05
N LYS A 108 19.45 11.09 13.11
CA LYS A 108 20.73 11.84 13.27
C LYS A 108 20.71 12.78 14.47
N ALA A 109 19.62 13.53 14.65
CA ALA A 109 19.46 14.47 15.75
C ALA A 109 19.47 13.75 17.11
N ARG A 110 18.75 12.62 17.21
CA ARG A 110 18.76 11.76 18.41
C ARG A 110 20.18 11.27 18.73
N ALA A 111 20.87 10.70 17.75
CA ALA A 111 22.22 10.19 17.95
C ALA A 111 23.22 11.28 18.35
N TYR A 112 23.06 12.51 17.83
CA TYR A 112 23.87 13.66 18.26
C TYR A 112 23.59 14.05 19.71
N ALA A 113 22.32 14.10 20.11
CA ALA A 113 21.93 14.42 21.49
C ALA A 113 22.43 13.37 22.49
N GLU A 114 22.38 12.07 22.14
CA GLU A 114 22.91 10.98 22.96
C GLU A 114 24.44 11.11 23.16
N ARG A 115 25.19 11.42 22.09
CA ARG A 115 26.65 11.65 22.20
C ARG A 115 27.04 12.86 23.03
N LYS A 116 26.19 13.90 23.10
CA LYS A 116 26.44 15.08 23.93
C LYS A 116 26.12 14.89 25.42
N ARG A 117 25.40 13.82 25.75
CA ARG A 117 24.99 13.50 27.13
C ARG A 117 25.89 12.46 27.79
N ALA A 118 26.66 11.72 26.99
CA ALA A 118 27.72 10.82 27.45
C ALA A 118 29.02 11.61 27.67
#